data_AF-U1UN70-F1
#
_entry.id   AF-U1UN70-F1
#
_cell.length_a   1.000
_cell.length_b   1.000
_cell.length_c   1.000
_cell.angle_alpha   90.00
_cell.angle_beta   90.00
_cell.angle_gamma   90.00
#
_symmetry.space_group_name_H-M   'P 1'
#
loop_
_entity.id
_entity.type
_entity.pdbx_description
1 polymer ?
#
loop_
_entity_poly.entity_id
_entity_poly.type
_entity_poly.pdbx_seq_one_letter_code
_entity_poly.pdbx_strand_id
1 'polypeptide(L)'
;MTPVTPSKPTKAVRRPRCKQCQKQFRTTSTVKVFCTPACQQQATKVKRRVNRVERATNSAFLYHLAYEVERAGTLQILTGHTVESLVKLHAVYLLKLKANQYGQTRDFEISHVCPSRGHDSIGLYHAQNLVVAPAHLNRAHGTKYYGAGLSISRSALVSKHAVEKGAPRKQTVERIIAFLGADVVAELVKTAKIQTTRRHALTSWLHDRLDATDPEQRRYLDQLDSMTPQALAALKAKLEGKEGGAFQVKTTTYTPLAVLFLELQRHAQHRLELTQVLDTICTVVDRFSVQYIRRSVLNEAELQAVFDVLHGKPLESIRPVLTEFIERHTSIMDHGERIAAYAPIVFNVASQPQPAAKPAVVAPVIVHKLFRSFADELDGHIDDKPIPVLQAHTVTYEADPLPWG
;
A
#
# COMPACT_ATOMS: atom_id res chain seq x y z
N MET A 1 30.77 1.36 -72.78
CA MET A 1 31.33 2.28 -71.78
C MET A 1 30.68 1.98 -70.44
N THR A 2 31.38 1.32 -69.52
CA THR A 2 30.91 1.05 -68.16
C THR A 2 31.20 2.27 -67.28
N PRO A 3 30.23 2.75 -66.48
CA PRO A 3 30.43 3.94 -65.66
C PRO A 3 31.36 3.61 -64.49
N VAL A 4 32.52 4.29 -64.45
CA VAL A 4 33.45 4.26 -63.32
C VAL A 4 32.76 4.87 -62.11
N THR A 5 32.46 4.03 -61.12
CA THR A 5 31.87 4.49 -59.86
C THR A 5 32.96 5.18 -59.02
N PRO A 6 32.73 6.39 -58.49
CA PRO A 6 33.74 7.10 -57.71
C PRO A 6 34.07 6.36 -56.41
N SER A 7 35.36 6.21 -56.12
CA SER A 7 35.86 5.57 -54.91
C SER A 7 35.44 6.36 -53.67
N LYS A 8 34.78 5.69 -52.72
CA LYS A 8 34.32 6.32 -51.47
C LYS A 8 35.54 6.81 -50.66
N PRO A 9 35.52 8.05 -50.13
CA PRO A 9 36.62 8.58 -49.33
C PRO A 9 36.83 7.75 -48.06
N THR A 10 38.09 7.36 -47.83
CA THR A 10 38.53 6.56 -46.68
C THR A 10 38.35 7.37 -45.40
N LYS A 11 37.49 6.90 -44.48
CA LYS A 11 37.20 7.60 -43.21
C LYS A 11 38.47 7.70 -42.34
N ALA A 12 38.80 8.90 -41.88
CA ALA A 12 39.94 9.15 -40.99
C ALA A 12 39.89 8.28 -39.72
N VAL A 13 40.99 7.58 -39.43
CA VAL A 13 41.14 6.72 -38.25
C VAL A 13 41.61 7.55 -37.06
N ARG A 14 40.86 7.45 -35.96
CA ARG A 14 41.08 8.16 -34.70
C ARG A 14 41.58 7.19 -33.64
N ARG A 15 42.22 7.72 -32.58
CA ARG A 15 42.70 6.93 -31.42
C ARG A 15 42.21 7.48 -30.07
N PRO A 16 40.89 7.55 -29.81
CA PRO A 16 40.38 7.99 -28.51
C PRO A 16 40.80 7.05 -27.36
N ARG A 17 40.80 7.58 -26.13
CA ARG A 17 40.91 6.77 -24.89
C ARG A 17 39.52 6.29 -24.47
N CYS A 18 39.41 5.01 -24.12
CA CYS A 18 38.18 4.41 -23.62
C CYS A 18 37.81 5.01 -22.26
N LYS A 19 36.59 5.54 -22.10
CA LYS A 19 36.15 6.11 -20.80
C LYS A 19 36.06 5.10 -19.66
N GLN A 20 36.06 3.80 -19.95
CA GLN A 20 35.97 2.75 -18.92
C GLN A 20 37.33 2.22 -18.49
N CYS A 21 38.15 1.75 -19.44
CA CYS A 21 39.45 1.11 -19.13
C CYS A 21 40.66 2.01 -19.40
N GLN A 22 40.43 3.25 -19.85
CA GLN A 22 41.44 4.26 -20.20
C GLN A 22 42.42 3.88 -21.31
N LYS A 23 42.32 2.67 -21.87
CA LYS A 23 43.14 2.22 -23.01
C LYS A 23 42.77 2.97 -24.28
N GLN A 24 43.78 3.33 -25.07
CA GLN A 24 43.58 3.87 -26.41
C GLN A 24 43.05 2.78 -27.35
N PHE A 25 42.12 3.13 -28.24
CA PHE A 25 41.60 2.20 -29.24
C PHE A 25 41.40 2.91 -30.59
N ARG A 26 41.48 2.16 -31.68
CA ARG A 26 41.31 2.71 -33.03
C ARG A 26 39.83 2.69 -33.44
N THR A 27 39.33 3.79 -34.01
CA THR A 27 37.99 3.84 -34.58
C THR A 27 37.88 4.88 -35.68
N THR A 28 37.02 4.64 -36.67
CA THR A 28 36.66 5.61 -37.71
C THR A 28 35.43 6.45 -37.32
N SER A 29 34.67 6.04 -36.29
CA SER A 29 33.46 6.73 -35.82
C SER A 29 33.80 7.90 -34.90
N THR A 30 33.14 9.04 -35.09
CA THR A 30 33.17 10.21 -34.18
C THR A 30 32.53 9.90 -32.82
N VAL A 31 31.52 9.02 -32.81
CA VAL A 31 30.62 8.83 -31.66
C VAL A 31 31.08 7.67 -30.76
N LYS A 32 32.01 6.83 -31.23
CA LYS A 32 32.44 5.65 -30.47
C LYS A 32 33.36 6.07 -29.32
N VAL A 33 32.89 5.85 -28.08
CA VAL A 33 33.58 6.26 -26.84
C VAL A 33 34.26 5.08 -26.11
N PHE A 34 33.84 3.83 -26.39
CA PHE A 34 34.33 2.63 -25.70
C PHE A 34 35.09 1.71 -26.64
N CYS A 35 36.16 1.08 -26.13
CA CYS A 35 36.99 0.16 -26.92
C CYS A 35 36.25 -1.13 -27.26
N THR A 36 35.46 -1.67 -26.34
CA THR A 36 34.74 -2.95 -26.48
C THR A 36 33.28 -2.84 -25.99
N PRO A 37 32.38 -3.70 -26.47
CA PRO A 37 31.02 -3.80 -25.94
C PRO A 37 30.99 -4.08 -24.44
N ALA A 38 31.92 -4.90 -23.93
CA ALA A 38 32.06 -5.16 -22.49
C ALA A 38 32.36 -3.88 -21.69
N CYS A 39 33.25 -3.01 -22.17
CA CYS A 39 33.53 -1.72 -21.53
C CYS A 39 32.31 -0.81 -21.54
N GLN A 40 31.54 -0.79 -22.63
CA GLN A 40 30.29 -0.03 -22.71
C GLN A 40 29.24 -0.56 -21.73
N GLN A 41 29.08 -1.89 -21.64
CA GLN A 41 28.15 -2.53 -20.72
C GLN A 41 28.52 -2.23 -19.26
N GLN A 42 29.80 -2.30 -18.91
CA GLN A 42 30.28 -2.00 -17.57
C GLN A 42 30.07 -0.52 -17.20
N ALA A 43 30.41 0.40 -18.11
CA ALA A 43 30.16 1.83 -17.90
C ALA A 43 28.66 2.12 -17.74
N THR A 44 27.82 1.46 -18.54
CA THR A 44 26.36 1.58 -18.45
C THR A 44 25.83 1.02 -17.13
N LYS A 45 26.39 -0.10 -16.63
CA LYS A 45 26.05 -0.69 -15.33
C LYS A 45 26.37 0.26 -14.18
N VAL A 46 27.57 0.87 -14.20
CA VAL A 46 27.98 1.87 -13.20
C VAL A 46 27.06 3.08 -13.24
N LYS A 47 26.79 3.65 -14.43
CA LYS A 47 25.87 4.78 -14.58
C LYS A 47 24.46 4.45 -14.05
N ARG A 48 23.92 3.28 -14.39
CA ARG A 48 22.60 2.82 -13.89
C ARG A 48 22.59 2.67 -12.38
N ARG A 49 23.67 2.17 -11.77
CA ARG A 49 23.83 2.07 -10.31
C ARG A 49 23.78 3.44 -9.66
N VAL A 50 24.59 4.39 -10.14
CA VAL A 50 24.62 5.78 -9.63
C VAL A 50 23.22 6.41 -9.70
N ASN A 51 22.57 6.36 -10.87
CA ASN A 51 21.22 6.90 -11.03
C ASN A 51 20.19 6.23 -10.11
N ARG A 52 20.33 4.93 -9.79
CA ARG A 52 19.42 4.25 -8.85
C ARG A 52 19.65 4.71 -7.42
N VAL A 53 20.90 4.86 -7.01
CA VAL A 53 21.24 5.39 -5.67
C VAL A 53 20.73 6.82 -5.53
N GLU A 54 20.94 7.67 -6.53
CA GLU A 54 20.41 9.03 -6.56
C GLU A 54 18.88 9.08 -6.49
N ARG A 55 18.19 8.17 -7.20
CA ARG A 55 16.73 8.03 -7.07
C ARG A 55 16.32 7.62 -5.66
N ALA A 56 17.09 6.75 -4.99
CA ALA A 56 16.85 6.37 -3.60
C ALA A 56 16.96 7.58 -2.67
N THR A 57 18.02 8.38 -2.83
CA THR A 57 18.30 9.57 -2.01
C THR A 57 17.13 10.53 -1.96
N ASN A 58 16.40 10.68 -3.07
CA ASN A 58 15.30 11.62 -3.21
C ASN A 58 13.92 10.93 -3.26
N SER A 59 13.80 9.71 -2.72
CA SER A 59 12.55 8.94 -2.71
C SER A 59 11.78 9.11 -1.39
N ALA A 60 10.45 9.07 -1.49
CA ALA A 60 9.58 9.17 -0.31
C ALA A 60 9.82 8.02 0.69
N PHE A 61 10.11 6.82 0.19
CA PHE A 61 10.36 5.66 1.04
C PHE A 61 11.64 5.83 1.88
N LEU A 62 12.74 6.31 1.30
CA LEU A 62 13.98 6.53 2.05
C LEU A 62 13.84 7.71 3.03
N TYR A 63 13.07 8.73 2.70
CA TYR A 63 12.71 9.78 3.67
C TYR A 63 11.87 9.26 4.83
N HIS A 64 10.96 8.32 4.57
CA HIS A 64 10.22 7.62 5.61
C HIS A 64 11.18 6.79 6.49
N LEU A 65 12.12 6.05 5.91
CA LEU A 65 13.15 5.34 6.69
C LEU A 65 14.02 6.28 7.53
N ALA A 66 14.40 7.43 6.99
CA ALA A 66 15.15 8.44 7.73
C ALA A 66 14.36 8.98 8.93
N TYR A 67 13.05 9.22 8.78
CA TYR A 67 12.18 9.60 9.89
C TYR A 67 12.13 8.55 10.99
N GLU A 68 12.03 7.26 10.63
CA GLU A 68 11.95 6.17 11.63
C GLU A 68 13.30 5.92 12.32
N VAL A 69 14.41 6.04 11.58
CA VAL A 69 15.77 6.01 12.13
C VAL A 69 15.99 7.14 13.13
N GLU A 70 15.57 8.36 12.79
CA GLU A 70 15.63 9.51 13.70
C GLU A 70 14.76 9.28 14.94
N ARG A 71 13.55 8.75 14.76
CA ARG A 71 12.61 8.45 15.85
C ARG A 71 13.15 7.41 16.84
N ALA A 72 13.91 6.44 16.36
CA ALA A 72 14.59 5.42 17.16
C ALA A 72 15.96 5.86 17.70
N GLY A 73 16.56 6.90 17.12
CA GLY A 73 17.87 7.43 17.50
C GLY A 73 19.07 6.60 17.01
N THR A 74 18.87 5.63 16.11
CA THR A 74 19.96 4.77 15.60
C THR A 74 19.66 4.17 14.23
N LEU A 75 20.69 4.03 13.39
CA LEU A 75 20.62 3.32 12.12
C LEU A 75 20.45 1.80 12.30
N GLN A 76 20.82 1.27 13.48
CA GLN A 76 20.81 -0.18 13.73
C GLN A 76 19.41 -0.80 13.74
N ILE A 77 18.33 -0.02 13.75
CA ILE A 77 16.99 -0.55 13.51
C ILE A 77 16.84 -1.19 12.12
N LEU A 78 17.75 -0.86 11.18
CA LEU A 78 17.80 -1.41 9.82
C LEU A 78 18.74 -2.62 9.69
N THR A 79 19.19 -3.20 10.79
CA THR A 79 20.08 -4.37 10.78
C THR A 79 19.37 -5.61 10.25
N GLY A 80 20.09 -6.47 9.53
CA GLY A 80 19.56 -7.76 9.04
C GLY A 80 18.81 -7.66 7.70
N HIS A 81 18.84 -6.51 7.04
CA HIS A 81 18.16 -6.33 5.76
C HIS A 81 18.90 -6.94 4.56
N THR A 82 18.22 -7.83 3.85
CA THR A 82 18.51 -8.22 2.47
C THR A 82 17.67 -7.40 1.47
N VAL A 83 17.99 -7.46 0.17
CA VAL A 83 17.16 -6.83 -0.88
C VAL A 83 15.70 -7.29 -0.79
N GLU A 84 15.46 -8.59 -0.60
CA GLU A 84 14.12 -9.15 -0.49
C GLU A 84 13.37 -8.62 0.74
N SER A 85 14.05 -8.55 1.88
CA SER A 85 13.44 -8.01 3.11
C SER A 85 13.07 -6.53 2.97
N LEU A 86 13.87 -5.74 2.25
CA LEU A 86 13.60 -4.33 1.98
C LEU A 86 12.46 -4.15 0.99
N VAL A 87 12.31 -5.06 0.02
CA VAL A 87 11.14 -5.09 -0.88
C VAL A 87 9.87 -5.37 -0.08
N LYS A 88 9.90 -6.33 0.87
CA LYS A 88 8.78 -6.60 1.79
C LYS A 88 8.48 -5.38 2.67
N LEU A 89 9.51 -4.70 3.20
CA LEU A 89 9.35 -3.48 3.98
C LEU A 89 8.72 -2.34 3.16
N HIS A 90 9.15 -2.17 1.91
CA HIS A 90 8.55 -1.22 1.00
C HIS A 90 7.08 -1.55 0.71
N ALA A 91 6.71 -2.84 0.63
CA ALA A 91 5.31 -3.24 0.47
C ALA A 91 4.45 -2.84 1.69
N VAL A 92 4.96 -2.97 2.92
CA VAL A 92 4.28 -2.48 4.14
C VAL A 92 4.07 -0.96 4.06
N TYR A 93 5.09 -0.22 3.65
CA TYR A 93 5.00 1.23 3.42
C TYR A 93 3.92 1.58 2.37
N LEU A 94 3.89 0.87 1.25
CA LEU A 94 2.87 1.06 0.21
C LEU A 94 1.46 0.71 0.70
N LEU A 95 1.30 -0.33 1.51
CA LEU A 95 0.01 -0.68 2.09
C LEU A 95 -0.50 0.45 2.98
N LYS A 96 0.35 1.01 3.84
CA LYS A 96 0.01 2.19 4.66
C LYS A 96 -0.41 3.38 3.79
N LEU A 97 0.28 3.64 2.68
CA LEU A 97 -0.12 4.71 1.76
C LEU A 97 -1.48 4.42 1.11
N LYS A 98 -1.71 3.21 0.62
CA LYS A 98 -2.98 2.82 0.00
C LYS A 98 -4.15 2.89 0.98
N ALA A 99 -3.97 2.39 2.19
CA ALA A 99 -4.98 2.40 3.24
C ALA A 99 -5.40 3.83 3.62
N ASN A 100 -4.44 4.76 3.63
CA ASN A 100 -4.67 6.19 3.87
C ASN A 100 -4.97 7.00 2.60
N GLN A 101 -5.32 6.34 1.49
CA GLN A 101 -5.68 7.01 0.24
C GLN A 101 -4.61 8.01 -0.22
N TYR A 102 -3.34 7.62 -0.07
CA TYR A 102 -2.14 8.42 -0.35
C TYR A 102 -2.09 9.78 0.39
N GLY A 103 -2.67 9.84 1.59
CA GLY A 103 -2.60 11.00 2.49
C GLY A 103 -3.89 11.82 2.58
N GLN A 104 -4.97 11.40 1.90
CA GLN A 104 -6.29 12.02 2.10
C GLN A 104 -6.86 11.72 3.49
N THR A 105 -6.52 10.57 4.05
CA THR A 105 -6.87 10.22 5.45
C THR A 105 -5.62 9.85 6.25
N ARG A 106 -5.79 9.69 7.57
CA ARG A 106 -4.70 9.31 8.50
C ARG A 106 -5.15 8.22 9.47
N ASP A 107 -6.01 7.33 8.98
CA ASP A 107 -6.67 6.32 9.78
C ASP A 107 -5.75 5.14 10.13
N PHE A 108 -4.67 4.97 9.37
CA PHE A 108 -3.74 3.84 9.50
C PHE A 108 -2.29 4.29 9.71
N GLU A 109 -1.59 3.59 10.59
CA GLU A 109 -0.18 3.82 10.91
C GLU A 109 0.60 2.51 10.83
N ILE A 110 1.92 2.60 10.72
CA ILE A 110 2.80 1.43 10.85
C ILE A 110 3.08 1.23 12.33
N SER A 111 2.47 0.20 12.90
CA SER A 111 2.67 -0.25 14.28
C SER A 111 3.84 -1.24 14.35
N HIS A 112 4.52 -1.25 15.49
CA HIS A 112 5.62 -2.16 15.79
C HIS A 112 5.14 -3.29 16.68
N VAL A 113 5.50 -4.54 16.37
CA VAL A 113 5.26 -5.71 17.23
C VAL A 113 6.16 -5.65 18.46
N CYS A 114 7.47 -5.53 18.27
CA CYS A 114 8.39 -5.09 19.31
C CYS A 114 8.59 -3.58 19.21
N PRO A 115 8.32 -2.78 20.26
CA PRO A 115 8.25 -1.32 20.17
C PRO A 115 9.60 -0.68 19.80
N SER A 116 9.56 0.38 19.00
CA SER A 116 10.76 1.14 18.62
C SER A 116 11.38 1.94 19.77
N ARG A 117 10.68 2.06 20.91
CA ARG A 117 11.14 2.74 22.12
C ARG A 117 10.95 1.85 23.36
N GLY A 118 11.30 0.57 23.26
CA GLY A 118 11.35 -0.32 24.42
C GLY A 118 12.40 0.09 25.44
N HIS A 119 12.24 -0.36 26.69
CA HIS A 119 13.18 -0.06 27.77
C HIS A 119 14.53 -0.75 27.54
N ASP A 120 14.54 -2.09 27.42
CA ASP A 120 15.78 -2.87 27.29
C ASP A 120 16.18 -3.14 25.84
N SER A 121 15.21 -3.15 24.93
CA SER A 121 15.38 -3.45 23.51
C SER A 121 14.70 -2.41 22.62
N ILE A 122 15.13 -2.36 21.36
CA ILE A 122 14.55 -1.54 20.31
C ILE A 122 14.05 -2.47 19.21
N GLY A 123 12.79 -2.35 18.84
CA GLY A 123 12.23 -3.03 17.69
C GLY A 123 12.94 -2.67 16.39
N LEU A 124 13.28 -3.67 15.59
CA LEU A 124 13.86 -3.47 14.26
C LEU A 124 12.78 -2.96 13.29
N TYR A 125 13.18 -2.11 12.36
CA TYR A 125 12.30 -1.56 11.32
C TYR A 125 12.19 -2.52 10.13
N HIS A 126 11.74 -3.74 10.43
CA HIS A 126 11.70 -4.87 9.50
C HIS A 126 10.25 -5.30 9.25
N ALA A 127 9.91 -5.74 8.03
CA ALA A 127 8.52 -6.11 7.70
C ALA A 127 7.90 -7.14 8.68
N GLN A 128 8.69 -8.09 9.18
CA GLN A 128 8.24 -9.08 10.17
C GLN A 128 7.97 -8.50 11.57
N ASN A 129 8.48 -7.31 11.88
CA ASN A 129 8.26 -6.61 13.14
C ASN A 129 7.25 -5.46 13.02
N LEU A 130 6.69 -5.24 11.83
CA LEU A 130 5.78 -4.12 11.55
C LEU A 130 4.41 -4.65 11.15
N VAL A 131 3.36 -3.87 11.39
CA VAL A 131 1.97 -4.15 11.00
C VAL A 131 1.33 -2.82 10.62
N VAL A 132 0.65 -2.71 9.48
CA VAL A 132 -0.24 -1.56 9.23
C VAL A 132 -1.52 -1.74 10.05
N ALA A 133 -1.80 -0.81 10.95
CA ALA A 133 -2.91 -0.92 11.89
C ALA A 133 -3.68 0.40 12.03
N PRO A 134 -4.94 0.37 12.50
CA PRO A 134 -5.68 1.58 12.82
C PRO A 134 -4.92 2.47 13.81
N ALA A 135 -4.87 3.77 13.52
CA ALA A 135 -4.08 4.74 14.28
C ALA A 135 -4.51 4.82 15.76
N HIS A 136 -5.81 4.74 16.04
CA HIS A 136 -6.33 4.77 17.41
C HIS A 136 -5.84 3.56 18.23
N LEU A 137 -5.88 2.34 17.67
CA LEU A 137 -5.36 1.13 18.32
C LEU A 137 -3.85 1.21 18.53
N ASN A 138 -3.10 1.66 17.52
CA ASN A 138 -1.65 1.83 17.63
C ASN A 138 -1.28 2.81 18.75
N ARG A 139 -1.95 3.97 18.81
CA ARG A 139 -1.71 4.98 19.85
C ARG A 139 -2.09 4.48 21.24
N ALA A 140 -3.20 3.75 21.38
CA ALA A 140 -3.62 3.14 22.64
C ALA A 140 -2.68 2.00 23.09
N HIS A 141 -2.08 1.28 22.14
CA HIS A 141 -1.10 0.26 22.42
C HIS A 141 0.22 0.85 22.93
N GLY A 142 0.65 1.98 22.37
CA GLY A 142 1.81 2.73 22.84
C GLY A 142 3.10 1.91 22.76
N THR A 143 3.73 1.69 23.91
CA THR A 143 4.97 0.89 24.04
C THR A 143 4.76 -0.45 24.72
N LYS A 144 3.50 -0.93 24.80
CA LYS A 144 3.21 -2.28 25.32
C LYS A 144 3.95 -3.31 24.46
N TYR A 145 4.37 -4.40 25.11
CA TYR A 145 5.16 -5.42 24.47
C TYR A 145 4.73 -6.80 24.96
N TYR A 146 4.35 -7.68 24.02
CA TYR A 146 3.89 -9.04 24.32
C TYR A 146 4.96 -10.11 24.10
N GLY A 147 6.24 -9.74 23.95
CA GLY A 147 7.35 -10.69 23.84
C GLY A 147 7.63 -11.24 22.44
N ALA A 148 7.02 -10.70 21.38
CA ALA A 148 7.19 -11.15 20.00
C ALA A 148 7.93 -10.14 19.11
N GLY A 149 8.26 -10.50 17.88
CA GLY A 149 8.83 -9.55 16.91
C GLY A 149 10.35 -9.36 17.03
N LEU A 150 10.93 -8.71 16.02
CA LEU A 150 12.38 -8.56 15.89
C LEU A 150 12.87 -7.35 16.66
N SER A 151 13.93 -7.52 17.44
CA SER A 151 14.52 -6.45 18.24
C SER A 151 16.04 -6.58 18.35
N ILE A 152 16.67 -5.49 18.81
CA ILE A 152 18.07 -5.44 19.20
C ILE A 152 18.16 -4.92 20.64
N SER A 153 19.02 -5.53 21.45
CA SER A 153 19.31 -5.03 22.80
C SER A 153 19.93 -3.64 22.74
N ARG A 154 19.54 -2.74 23.64
CA ARG A 154 20.17 -1.42 23.75
C ARG A 154 21.65 -1.50 24.09
N SER A 155 22.06 -2.52 24.86
CA SER A 155 23.47 -2.75 25.19
C SER A 155 24.32 -3.15 23.98
N ALA A 156 23.69 -3.63 22.89
CA ALA A 156 24.36 -3.99 21.64
C ALA A 156 24.43 -2.82 20.63
N LEU A 157 23.96 -1.62 21.00
CA LEU A 157 24.05 -0.45 20.15
C LEU A 157 25.48 0.08 20.07
N VAL A 158 25.87 0.51 18.88
CA VAL A 158 27.18 1.08 18.56
C VAL A 158 27.01 2.58 18.34
N SER A 159 27.76 3.38 19.10
CA SER A 159 27.68 4.84 19.09
C SER A 159 27.85 5.47 17.70
N LYS A 160 28.69 4.89 16.82
CA LYS A 160 28.89 5.37 15.44
C LYS A 160 27.60 5.39 14.59
N HIS A 161 26.60 4.59 14.97
CA HIS A 161 25.32 4.48 14.28
C HIS A 161 24.22 5.31 14.95
N ALA A 162 24.53 6.06 16.01
CA ALA A 162 23.60 6.98 16.64
C ALA A 162 23.16 8.08 15.67
N VAL A 163 21.90 8.48 15.79
CA VAL A 163 21.28 9.54 15.00
C VAL A 163 20.65 10.54 15.94
N GLU A 164 21.10 11.78 15.83
CA GLU A 164 20.58 12.89 16.62
C GLU A 164 19.24 13.38 16.06
N LYS A 165 18.39 13.87 16.95
CA LYS A 165 17.12 14.49 16.57
C LYS A 165 17.38 15.81 15.84
N GLY A 166 16.70 16.04 14.73
CA GLY A 166 16.88 17.25 13.92
C GLY A 166 18.04 17.19 12.91
N ALA A 167 18.70 16.03 12.76
CA ALA A 167 19.68 15.85 11.70
C ALA A 167 19.06 16.07 10.31
N PRO A 168 19.75 16.72 9.36
CA PRO A 168 19.24 16.92 8.01
C PRO A 168 18.79 15.60 7.38
N ARG A 169 17.52 15.53 6.95
CA ARG A 169 16.93 14.26 6.48
C ARG A 169 17.68 13.65 5.29
N LYS A 170 18.19 14.50 4.39
CA LYS A 170 19.04 14.07 3.25
C LYS A 170 20.33 13.40 3.73
N GLN A 171 21.02 13.98 4.71
CA GLN A 171 22.22 13.40 5.30
C GLN A 171 21.91 12.06 5.99
N THR A 172 20.77 11.96 6.67
CA THR A 172 20.32 10.69 7.28
C THR A 172 20.08 9.62 6.21
N VAL A 173 19.51 9.97 5.07
CA VAL A 173 19.36 9.02 3.94
C VAL A 173 20.72 8.57 3.40
N GLU A 174 21.68 9.48 3.24
CA GLU A 174 23.04 9.11 2.80
C GLU A 174 23.69 8.13 3.78
N ARG A 175 23.52 8.35 5.09
CA ARG A 175 23.96 7.41 6.13
C ARG A 175 23.23 6.06 6.06
N ILE A 176 21.93 6.04 5.78
CA ILE A 176 21.16 4.80 5.56
C ILE A 176 21.70 4.03 4.35
N ILE A 177 21.97 4.72 3.24
CA ILE A 177 22.53 4.10 2.03
C ILE A 177 23.92 3.51 2.31
N ALA A 178 24.76 4.23 3.07
CA ALA A 178 26.06 3.73 3.49
C ALA A 178 25.93 2.52 4.44
N PHE A 179 24.97 2.54 5.36
CA PHE A 179 24.72 1.47 6.32
C PHE A 179 24.20 0.19 5.65
N LEU A 180 23.23 0.30 4.74
CA LEU A 180 22.68 -0.85 4.00
C LEU A 180 23.58 -1.33 2.86
N GLY A 181 24.45 -0.44 2.35
CA GLY A 181 25.27 -0.68 1.17
C GLY A 181 24.59 -0.18 -0.11
N ALA A 182 25.34 0.63 -0.89
CA ALA A 182 24.83 1.25 -2.11
C ALA A 182 24.35 0.23 -3.17
N ASP A 183 24.96 -0.96 -3.23
CA ASP A 183 24.55 -2.03 -4.14
C ASP A 183 23.21 -2.66 -3.76
N VAL A 184 22.99 -2.89 -2.46
CA VAL A 184 21.71 -3.38 -1.93
C VAL A 184 20.60 -2.39 -2.23
N VAL A 185 20.85 -1.10 -1.98
CA VAL A 185 19.88 -0.03 -2.28
C VAL A 185 19.61 0.09 -3.78
N ALA A 186 20.65 0.01 -4.62
CA ALA A 186 20.47 0.09 -6.07
C ALA A 186 19.60 -1.05 -6.61
N GLU A 187 19.78 -2.28 -6.13
CA GLU A 187 18.92 -3.41 -6.51
C GLU A 187 17.52 -3.30 -5.90
N LEU A 188 17.36 -2.80 -4.67
CA LEU A 188 16.05 -2.47 -4.11
C LEU A 188 15.27 -1.50 -5.02
N VAL A 189 15.89 -0.38 -5.41
CA VAL A 189 15.25 0.63 -6.27
C VAL A 189 14.83 0.04 -7.61
N LYS A 190 15.62 -0.88 -8.16
CA LYS A 190 15.30 -1.60 -9.39
C LYS A 190 14.11 -2.55 -9.19
N THR A 191 14.16 -3.40 -8.16
CA THR A 191 13.17 -4.46 -7.93
C THR A 191 11.82 -3.88 -7.47
N ALA A 192 11.84 -2.96 -6.52
CA ALA A 192 10.65 -2.30 -6.00
C ALA A 192 10.17 -1.11 -6.87
N LYS A 193 10.87 -0.82 -7.98
CA LYS A 193 10.57 0.30 -8.91
C LYS A 193 10.44 1.65 -8.22
N ILE A 194 11.25 1.90 -7.19
CA ILE A 194 11.22 3.14 -6.41
C ILE A 194 11.56 4.32 -7.32
N GLN A 195 10.77 5.38 -7.18
CA GLN A 195 10.95 6.64 -7.91
C GLN A 195 11.31 7.77 -6.97
N THR A 196 11.89 8.82 -7.53
CA THR A 196 12.05 10.10 -6.84
C THR A 196 10.68 10.70 -6.54
N THR A 197 10.64 11.56 -5.53
CA THR A 197 9.42 12.32 -5.24
C THR A 197 9.04 13.20 -6.44
N ARG A 198 7.73 13.40 -6.63
CA ARG A 198 7.21 14.30 -7.68
C ARG A 198 7.81 15.71 -7.56
N ARG A 199 7.94 16.21 -6.33
CA ARG A 199 8.59 17.51 -6.05
C ARG A 199 10.00 17.53 -6.60
N HIS A 200 10.86 16.59 -6.21
CA HIS A 200 12.24 16.55 -6.68
C HIS A 200 12.34 16.39 -8.22
N ALA A 201 11.49 15.56 -8.83
CA ALA A 201 11.44 15.41 -10.28
C ALA A 201 11.03 16.71 -10.99
N LEU A 202 10.07 17.47 -10.44
CA LEU A 202 9.65 18.77 -10.97
C LEU A 202 10.76 19.82 -10.79
N THR A 203 11.34 19.93 -9.59
CA THR A 203 12.42 20.87 -9.30
C THR A 203 13.66 20.61 -10.17
N SER A 204 14.07 19.35 -10.33
CA SER A 204 15.18 18.98 -11.22
C SER A 204 14.88 19.36 -12.68
N TRP A 205 13.67 19.09 -13.15
CA TRP A 205 13.27 19.47 -14.51
C TRP A 205 13.28 20.99 -14.72
N LEU A 206 12.85 21.75 -13.70
CA LEU A 206 12.85 23.22 -13.75
C LEU A 206 14.28 23.79 -13.74
N HIS A 207 15.18 23.25 -12.92
CA HIS A 207 16.60 23.65 -12.96
C HIS A 207 17.27 23.37 -14.30
N ASP A 208 16.92 22.26 -14.97
CA ASP A 208 17.50 21.90 -16.27
C ASP A 208 16.97 22.76 -17.44
N ARG A 209 15.85 23.46 -17.26
CA ARG A 209 15.11 24.14 -18.33
C ARG A 209 15.02 25.65 -18.18
N LEU A 210 15.14 26.17 -16.96
CA LEU A 210 15.15 27.60 -16.69
C LEU A 210 16.53 28.18 -16.98
N ASP A 211 16.56 29.29 -17.71
CA ASP A 211 17.76 30.04 -18.01
C ASP A 211 18.05 31.04 -16.89
N ALA A 212 19.24 30.97 -16.30
CA ALA A 212 19.65 31.91 -15.25
C ALA A 212 19.92 33.33 -15.78
N THR A 213 20.03 33.51 -17.10
CA THR A 213 20.31 34.79 -17.74
C THR A 213 19.05 35.63 -18.01
N ASP A 214 17.87 35.00 -18.03
CA ASP A 214 16.58 35.68 -18.11
C ASP A 214 16.13 36.14 -16.70
N PRO A 215 15.90 37.45 -16.46
CA PRO A 215 15.49 37.97 -15.16
C PRO A 215 14.20 37.38 -14.60
N GLU A 216 13.23 37.01 -15.45
CA GLU A 216 11.98 36.39 -14.99
C GLU A 216 12.24 34.95 -14.55
N GLN A 217 12.99 34.19 -15.34
CA GLN A 217 13.35 32.81 -15.04
C GLN A 217 14.30 32.69 -13.85
N ARG A 218 15.16 33.69 -13.64
CA ARG A 218 16.01 33.79 -12.45
C ARG A 218 15.18 33.92 -11.17
N ARG A 219 14.11 34.73 -11.18
CA ARG A 219 13.20 34.83 -10.02
C ARG A 219 12.52 33.49 -9.72
N TYR A 220 12.11 32.74 -10.74
CA TYR A 220 11.56 31.41 -10.53
C TYR A 220 12.61 30.46 -9.90
N LEU A 221 13.84 30.47 -10.42
CA LEU A 221 14.96 29.67 -9.87
C LEU A 221 15.21 29.96 -8.39
N ASP A 222 15.22 31.22 -7.98
CA ASP A 222 15.45 31.63 -6.59
C ASP A 222 14.30 31.20 -5.66
N GLN A 223 13.09 31.00 -6.19
CA GLN A 223 11.89 30.61 -5.42
C GLN A 223 11.64 29.10 -5.39
N LEU A 224 12.30 28.30 -6.25
CA LEU A 224 12.00 26.86 -6.43
C LEU A 224 11.97 26.06 -5.13
N ASP A 225 12.89 26.34 -4.20
CA ASP A 225 12.99 25.60 -2.95
C ASP A 225 11.82 25.88 -2.00
N SER A 226 11.17 27.03 -2.12
CA SER A 226 10.01 27.43 -1.30
C SER A 226 8.66 27.00 -1.90
N MET A 227 8.62 26.61 -3.17
CA MET A 227 7.37 26.32 -3.87
C MET A 227 6.75 24.97 -3.45
N THR A 228 5.42 24.95 -3.38
CA THR A 228 4.66 23.70 -3.18
C THR A 228 4.70 22.81 -4.42
N PRO A 229 4.50 21.48 -4.29
CA PRO A 229 4.46 20.59 -5.46
C PRO A 229 3.39 20.94 -6.49
N GLN A 230 2.28 21.56 -6.07
CA GLN A 230 1.24 22.07 -6.97
C GLN A 230 1.73 23.30 -7.74
N ALA A 231 2.35 24.26 -7.06
CA ALA A 231 2.93 25.44 -7.70
C ALA A 231 4.04 25.07 -8.69
N LEU A 232 4.91 24.11 -8.35
CA LEU A 232 5.93 23.58 -9.25
C LEU A 232 5.31 22.91 -10.49
N ALA A 233 4.21 22.18 -10.31
CA ALA A 233 3.50 21.56 -11.42
C ALA A 233 2.83 22.60 -12.33
N ALA A 234 2.25 23.65 -11.75
CA ALA A 234 1.65 24.76 -12.47
C ALA A 234 2.71 25.56 -13.26
N LEU A 235 3.88 25.83 -12.66
CA LEU A 235 5.00 26.48 -13.33
C LEU A 235 5.50 25.65 -14.52
N LYS A 236 5.65 24.33 -14.33
CA LYS A 236 5.98 23.42 -15.44
C LYS A 236 4.92 23.47 -16.54
N ALA A 237 3.64 23.46 -16.19
CA ALA A 237 2.55 23.52 -17.17
C ALA A 237 2.55 24.83 -17.96
N LYS A 238 2.81 25.97 -17.28
CA LYS A 238 2.99 27.30 -17.89
C LYS A 238 4.14 27.30 -18.91
N LEU A 239 5.29 26.71 -18.56
CA LEU A 239 6.46 26.62 -19.45
C LEU A 239 6.25 25.67 -20.64
N GLU A 240 5.43 24.64 -20.49
CA GLU A 240 5.07 23.71 -21.56
C GLU A 240 3.88 24.21 -22.42
N GLY A 241 3.27 25.35 -22.08
CA GLY A 241 2.09 25.89 -22.78
C GLY A 241 0.83 25.02 -22.63
N LYS A 242 0.72 24.25 -21.54
CA LYS A 242 -0.42 23.36 -21.27
C LYS A 242 -1.22 23.86 -20.09
N GLU A 243 -2.55 23.86 -20.19
CA GLU A 243 -3.42 24.06 -19.03
C GLU A 243 -3.39 22.80 -18.15
N GLY A 244 -3.17 23.00 -16.85
CA GLY A 244 -3.00 21.91 -15.90
C GLY A 244 -4.30 21.18 -15.61
N GLY A 245 -4.47 19.99 -16.19
CA GLY A 245 -5.58 19.09 -15.81
C GLY A 245 -5.44 18.59 -14.37
N ALA A 246 -6.51 18.70 -13.57
CA ALA A 246 -6.57 18.15 -12.22
C ALA A 246 -6.61 16.62 -12.27
N PHE A 247 -5.46 15.96 -12.10
CA PHE A 247 -5.39 14.50 -12.00
C PHE A 247 -5.96 14.03 -10.64
N GLN A 248 -7.13 13.39 -10.66
CA GLN A 248 -7.67 12.70 -9.49
C GLN A 248 -7.23 11.23 -9.49
N VAL A 249 -6.52 10.82 -8.44
CA VAL A 249 -6.20 9.40 -8.20
C VAL A 249 -7.49 8.72 -7.74
N LYS A 250 -7.95 7.70 -8.46
CA LYS A 250 -9.00 6.80 -7.95
C LYS A 250 -8.43 6.05 -6.75
N THR A 251 -8.88 6.38 -5.54
CA THR A 251 -8.47 5.73 -4.30
C THR A 251 -9.46 4.61 -3.95
N THR A 252 -8.96 3.56 -3.30
CA THR A 252 -9.79 2.50 -2.73
C THR A 252 -9.85 2.73 -1.23
N THR A 253 -11.05 2.76 -0.67
CA THR A 253 -11.25 2.84 0.78
C THR A 253 -11.00 1.47 1.40
N TYR A 254 -10.15 1.42 2.42
CA TYR A 254 -9.86 0.21 3.19
C TYR A 254 -10.59 0.26 4.54
N THR A 255 -11.25 -0.83 4.91
CA THR A 255 -11.79 -0.99 6.27
C THR A 255 -10.70 -1.48 7.23
N PRO A 256 -10.83 -1.25 8.55
CA PRO A 256 -9.90 -1.77 9.55
C PRO A 256 -9.69 -3.30 9.44
N LEU A 257 -10.77 -4.07 9.29
CA LEU A 257 -10.71 -5.51 9.08
C LEU A 257 -9.91 -5.87 7.82
N ALA A 258 -10.16 -5.19 6.69
CA ALA A 258 -9.44 -5.49 5.45
C ALA A 258 -7.93 -5.27 5.59
N VAL A 259 -7.50 -4.23 6.29
CA VAL A 259 -6.07 -3.97 6.54
C VAL A 259 -5.48 -5.02 7.48
N LEU A 260 -6.12 -5.30 8.62
CA LEU A 260 -5.63 -6.30 9.57
C LEU A 260 -5.62 -7.71 8.98
N PHE A 261 -6.58 -8.04 8.11
CA PHE A 261 -6.62 -9.33 7.41
C PHE A 261 -5.45 -9.48 6.43
N LEU A 262 -5.12 -8.44 5.65
CA LEU A 262 -3.93 -8.44 4.80
C LEU A 262 -2.64 -8.61 5.62
N GLU A 263 -2.60 -7.99 6.80
CA GLU A 263 -1.47 -8.15 7.72
C GLU A 263 -1.40 -9.54 8.35
N LEU A 264 -2.53 -10.14 8.73
CA LEU A 264 -2.59 -11.53 9.17
C LEU A 264 -2.06 -12.47 8.10
N GLN A 265 -2.54 -12.34 6.85
CA GLN A 265 -2.07 -13.14 5.71
C GLN A 265 -0.55 -13.02 5.53
N ARG A 266 -0.03 -11.80 5.65
CA ARG A 266 1.41 -11.54 5.51
C ARG A 266 2.20 -12.12 6.67
N HIS A 267 1.71 -12.03 7.91
CA HIS A 267 2.40 -12.54 9.09
C HIS A 267 2.31 -14.07 9.24
N ALA A 268 1.22 -14.69 8.77
CA ALA A 268 1.07 -16.15 8.77
C ALA A 268 2.17 -16.88 7.96
N GLN A 269 2.83 -16.20 7.03
CA GLN A 269 3.97 -16.74 6.28
C GLN A 269 5.17 -17.10 7.16
N HIS A 270 5.31 -16.48 8.34
CA HIS A 270 6.40 -16.74 9.29
C HIS A 270 5.92 -17.01 10.72
N ARG A 271 4.63 -16.82 11.00
CA ARG A 271 3.93 -17.14 12.25
C ARG A 271 2.77 -18.08 11.95
N LEU A 272 3.08 -19.38 11.77
CA LEU A 272 2.12 -20.39 11.34
C LEU A 272 0.92 -20.53 12.29
N GLU A 273 1.09 -20.14 13.55
CA GLU A 273 0.00 -20.11 14.52
C GLU A 273 -1.13 -19.15 14.08
N LEU A 274 -0.81 -18.06 13.38
CA LEU A 274 -1.81 -17.09 12.89
C LEU A 274 -2.69 -17.66 11.77
N THR A 275 -2.30 -18.75 11.13
CA THR A 275 -3.10 -19.41 10.10
C THR A 275 -4.45 -19.87 10.66
N GLN A 276 -4.51 -20.30 11.92
CA GLN A 276 -5.77 -20.70 12.56
C GLN A 276 -6.77 -19.53 12.64
N VAL A 277 -6.27 -18.33 12.94
CA VAL A 277 -7.09 -17.11 13.00
C VAL A 277 -7.57 -16.74 11.59
N LEU A 278 -6.68 -16.84 10.60
CA LEU A 278 -7.03 -16.61 9.20
C LEU A 278 -8.11 -17.57 8.72
N ASP A 279 -7.92 -18.88 8.92
CA ASP A 279 -8.86 -19.91 8.48
C ASP A 279 -10.22 -19.72 9.13
N THR A 280 -10.25 -19.30 10.40
CA THR A 280 -11.50 -18.99 11.10
C THR A 280 -12.21 -17.79 10.47
N ILE A 281 -11.49 -16.68 10.23
CA ILE A 281 -12.06 -15.49 9.59
C ILE A 281 -12.50 -15.83 8.16
N CYS A 282 -11.69 -16.55 7.39
CA CYS A 282 -12.01 -17.00 6.04
C CYS A 282 -13.24 -17.90 6.04
N THR A 283 -13.36 -18.90 6.92
CA THR A 283 -14.53 -19.80 6.94
C THR A 283 -15.84 -19.04 7.17
N VAL A 284 -15.81 -18.01 8.01
CA VAL A 284 -16.98 -17.17 8.28
C VAL A 284 -17.29 -16.24 7.10
N VAL A 285 -16.27 -15.70 6.43
CA VAL A 285 -16.47 -14.74 5.33
C VAL A 285 -16.61 -15.42 3.95
N ASP A 286 -16.08 -16.62 3.74
CA ASP A 286 -16.14 -17.39 2.49
C ASP A 286 -17.55 -17.88 2.17
N ARG A 287 -18.47 -17.90 3.15
CA ARG A 287 -19.91 -18.05 2.84
C ARG A 287 -20.42 -16.93 1.93
N PHE A 288 -19.69 -15.81 1.81
CA PHE A 288 -20.00 -14.71 0.91
C PHE A 288 -18.74 -13.97 0.41
N SER A 289 -17.83 -14.56 -0.38
CA SER A 289 -16.77 -13.89 -1.21
C SER A 289 -15.88 -12.74 -0.63
N VAL A 290 -14.65 -12.58 -1.17
CA VAL A 290 -13.68 -11.49 -0.85
C VAL A 290 -14.27 -10.06 -0.92
N GLN A 291 -15.38 -9.86 -1.65
CA GLN A 291 -16.09 -8.58 -1.70
C GLN A 291 -16.79 -8.23 -0.38
N TYR A 292 -17.19 -9.21 0.44
CA TYR A 292 -17.83 -8.95 1.73
C TYR A 292 -16.85 -8.75 2.88
N ILE A 293 -15.57 -9.16 2.81
CA ILE A 293 -14.57 -8.72 3.83
C ILE A 293 -14.51 -7.19 3.91
N ARG A 294 -14.80 -6.51 2.79
CA ARG A 294 -14.92 -5.04 2.73
C ARG A 294 -16.20 -4.48 3.34
N ARG A 295 -17.21 -5.32 3.57
CA ARG A 295 -18.54 -4.97 4.12
C ARG A 295 -18.75 -5.49 5.54
N SER A 296 -18.06 -6.57 5.93
CA SER A 296 -18.06 -7.12 7.28
C SER A 296 -17.36 -6.16 8.22
N VAL A 297 -18.04 -5.78 9.29
CA VAL A 297 -17.53 -4.88 10.31
C VAL A 297 -17.24 -5.72 11.55
N LEU A 298 -15.97 -5.74 11.95
CA LEU A 298 -15.61 -6.20 13.29
C LEU A 298 -16.11 -5.15 14.29
N ASN A 299 -16.67 -5.60 15.39
CA ASN A 299 -16.87 -4.71 16.53
C ASN A 299 -15.50 -4.32 17.14
N GLU A 300 -15.50 -3.36 18.07
CA GLU A 300 -14.27 -2.83 18.65
C GLU A 300 -13.45 -3.90 19.40
N ALA A 301 -14.12 -4.82 20.11
CA ALA A 301 -13.49 -5.90 20.85
C ALA A 301 -12.81 -6.94 19.94
N GLU A 302 -13.49 -7.34 18.86
CA GLU A 302 -12.97 -8.23 17.83
C GLU A 302 -11.75 -7.60 17.11
N LEU A 303 -11.84 -6.31 16.77
CA LEU A 303 -10.76 -5.58 16.13
C LEU A 303 -9.53 -5.48 17.05
N GLN A 304 -9.72 -5.16 18.32
CA GLN A 304 -8.65 -5.11 19.33
C GLN A 304 -8.01 -6.49 19.52
N ALA A 305 -8.80 -7.57 19.54
CA ALA A 305 -8.28 -8.92 19.74
C ALA A 305 -7.41 -9.38 18.56
N VAL A 306 -7.84 -9.11 17.31
CA VAL A 306 -7.02 -9.36 16.11
C VAL A 306 -5.73 -8.53 16.14
N PHE A 307 -5.83 -7.25 16.48
CA PHE A 307 -4.68 -6.37 16.64
C PHE A 307 -3.68 -6.91 17.67
N ASP A 308 -4.16 -7.31 18.84
CA ASP A 308 -3.33 -7.82 19.94
C ASP A 308 -2.55 -9.09 19.54
N VAL A 309 -3.20 -10.03 18.86
CA VAL A 309 -2.57 -11.27 18.38
C VAL A 309 -1.50 -10.99 17.31
N LEU A 310 -1.77 -10.05 16.41
CA LEU A 310 -0.75 -9.56 15.46
C LEU A 310 0.47 -8.98 16.19
N HIS A 311 0.28 -8.38 17.38
CA HIS A 311 1.36 -7.85 18.22
C HIS A 311 1.99 -8.88 19.16
N GLY A 312 1.60 -10.16 19.07
CA GLY A 312 2.26 -11.26 19.78
C GLY A 312 1.52 -11.77 21.01
N LYS A 313 0.30 -11.30 21.28
CA LYS A 313 -0.53 -11.91 22.32
C LYS A 313 -0.83 -13.38 21.93
N PRO A 314 -0.83 -14.32 22.89
CA PRO A 314 -1.07 -15.73 22.59
C PRO A 314 -2.46 -15.96 21.96
N LEU A 315 -2.56 -16.95 21.08
CA LEU A 315 -3.81 -17.29 20.40
C LEU A 315 -4.95 -17.65 21.34
N GLU A 316 -4.65 -18.21 22.51
CA GLU A 316 -5.67 -18.54 23.51
C GLU A 316 -6.49 -17.30 23.92
N SER A 317 -5.89 -16.10 23.81
CA SER A 317 -6.59 -14.84 24.15
C SER A 317 -7.62 -14.39 23.12
N ILE A 318 -7.53 -14.84 21.86
CA ILE A 318 -8.46 -14.44 20.80
C ILE A 318 -9.58 -15.46 20.58
N ARG A 319 -9.39 -16.72 20.99
CA ARG A 319 -10.38 -17.80 20.86
C ARG A 319 -11.80 -17.42 21.31
N PRO A 320 -12.04 -16.88 22.52
CA PRO A 320 -13.41 -16.55 22.95
C PRO A 320 -14.05 -15.50 22.04
N VAL A 321 -13.26 -14.52 21.58
CA VAL A 321 -13.72 -13.46 20.69
C VAL A 321 -14.03 -13.99 19.29
N LEU A 322 -13.24 -14.95 18.79
CA LEU A 322 -13.53 -15.63 17.53
C LEU A 322 -14.77 -16.50 17.62
N THR A 323 -14.99 -17.19 18.75
CA THR A 323 -16.21 -17.98 18.97
C THR A 323 -17.44 -17.08 18.91
N GLU A 324 -17.44 -15.95 19.62
CA GLU A 324 -18.53 -14.97 19.58
C GLU A 324 -18.72 -14.41 18.15
N PHE A 325 -17.63 -14.08 17.46
CA PHE A 325 -17.66 -13.63 16.08
C PHE A 325 -18.30 -14.67 15.14
N ILE A 326 -17.95 -15.95 15.28
CA ILE A 326 -18.56 -17.05 14.51
C ILE A 326 -20.05 -17.13 14.83
N GLU A 327 -20.44 -17.14 16.11
CA GLU A 327 -21.84 -17.23 16.53
C GLU A 327 -22.68 -16.09 15.95
N ARG A 328 -22.15 -14.87 15.97
CA ARG A 328 -22.80 -13.66 15.44
C ARG A 328 -23.00 -13.70 13.92
N HIS A 329 -22.12 -14.35 13.17
CA HIS A 329 -22.18 -14.40 11.71
C HIS A 329 -22.69 -15.72 11.12
N THR A 330 -22.86 -16.76 11.95
CA THR A 330 -23.40 -18.06 11.52
C THR A 330 -24.81 -18.33 12.02
N SER A 331 -25.29 -17.58 13.02
CA SER A 331 -26.69 -17.65 13.45
C SER A 331 -27.60 -16.88 12.48
N ILE A 332 -28.70 -17.52 12.07
CA ILE A 332 -29.79 -16.82 11.37
C ILE A 332 -30.51 -15.99 12.43
N MET A 333 -30.32 -14.67 12.38
CA MET A 333 -31.00 -13.72 13.24
C MET A 333 -32.25 -13.24 12.50
N ASP A 334 -33.44 -13.44 13.08
CA ASP A 334 -34.68 -12.77 12.63
C ASP A 334 -35.14 -11.84 13.74
N HIS A 335 -35.36 -10.57 13.41
CA HIS A 335 -35.75 -9.51 14.35
C HIS A 335 -34.94 -9.40 15.66
N GLY A 336 -33.65 -9.77 15.66
CA GLY A 336 -32.78 -9.68 16.84
C GLY A 336 -32.93 -10.85 17.82
N GLU A 337 -33.76 -11.84 17.51
CA GLU A 337 -33.88 -13.08 18.25
C GLU A 337 -33.22 -14.25 17.48
N ARG A 338 -32.61 -15.17 18.24
CA ARG A 338 -31.91 -16.33 17.70
C ARG A 338 -32.92 -17.34 17.19
N ILE A 339 -32.94 -17.59 15.87
CA ILE A 339 -33.71 -18.70 15.32
C ILE A 339 -33.01 -20.00 15.74
N ALA A 340 -33.68 -20.82 16.55
CA ALA A 340 -33.19 -22.15 16.89
C ALA A 340 -33.02 -22.97 15.59
N ALA A 341 -31.96 -23.80 15.52
CA ALA A 341 -31.74 -24.67 14.37
C ALA A 341 -33.02 -25.46 14.09
N TYR A 342 -33.57 -25.31 12.88
CA TYR A 342 -34.82 -25.95 12.47
C TYR A 342 -34.71 -27.45 12.76
N ALA A 343 -35.55 -27.97 13.65
CA ALA A 343 -35.65 -29.42 13.84
C ALA A 343 -36.03 -30.00 12.47
N PRO A 344 -35.30 -30.99 11.93
CA PRO A 344 -35.65 -31.59 10.65
C PRO A 344 -37.10 -32.05 10.73
N ILE A 345 -37.93 -31.58 9.80
CA ILE A 345 -39.30 -32.06 9.67
C ILE A 345 -39.20 -33.54 9.31
N VAL A 346 -39.32 -34.40 10.31
CA VAL A 346 -39.44 -35.83 10.10
C VAL A 346 -40.86 -36.05 9.60
N PHE A 347 -41.01 -36.20 8.27
CA PHE A 347 -42.24 -36.74 7.71
C PHE A 347 -42.33 -38.20 8.13
N ASN A 348 -42.98 -38.46 9.27
CA ASN A 348 -43.46 -39.80 9.57
C ASN A 348 -44.57 -40.11 8.58
N VAL A 349 -44.20 -40.73 7.46
CA VAL A 349 -45.14 -41.39 6.57
C VAL A 349 -45.65 -42.62 7.33
N ALA A 350 -46.64 -42.40 8.18
CA ALA A 350 -47.47 -43.48 8.67
C ALA A 350 -48.25 -44.01 7.46
N SER A 351 -47.79 -45.14 6.93
CA SER A 351 -48.54 -45.93 5.96
C SER A 351 -49.83 -46.42 6.62
N GLN A 352 -50.87 -45.58 6.58
CA GLN A 352 -52.22 -46.02 6.85
C GLN A 352 -52.67 -46.95 5.71
N PRO A 353 -53.13 -48.17 6.01
CA PRO A 353 -53.76 -49.02 5.00
C PRO A 353 -55.03 -48.35 4.49
N GLN A 354 -55.15 -48.19 3.17
CA GLN A 354 -56.36 -47.67 2.53
C GLN A 354 -57.57 -48.58 2.85
N PRO A 355 -58.66 -48.05 3.41
CA PRO A 355 -59.94 -48.75 3.39
C PRO A 355 -60.58 -48.66 2.00
N ALA A 356 -61.18 -49.77 1.59
CA ALA A 356 -61.79 -50.00 0.28
C ALA A 356 -62.86 -48.95 -0.08
N ALA A 357 -62.86 -48.61 -1.38
CA ALA A 357 -63.74 -47.66 -2.03
C ALA A 357 -65.24 -47.89 -1.77
N LYS A 358 -65.97 -46.82 -1.49
CA LYS A 358 -67.43 -46.73 -1.64
C LYS A 358 -67.77 -45.69 -2.72
N PRO A 359 -68.84 -45.91 -3.50
CA PRO A 359 -69.14 -45.11 -4.68
C PRO A 359 -69.74 -43.74 -4.33
N ALA A 360 -69.62 -42.86 -5.32
CA ALA A 360 -69.80 -41.42 -5.27
C ALA A 360 -71.18 -40.93 -4.80
N VAL A 361 -71.16 -39.89 -3.97
CA VAL A 361 -72.25 -38.91 -3.85
C VAL A 361 -71.65 -37.56 -4.22
N VAL A 362 -72.19 -36.97 -5.28
CA VAL A 362 -71.81 -35.67 -5.82
C VAL A 362 -72.27 -34.57 -4.86
N ALA A 363 -71.33 -33.73 -4.42
CA ALA A 363 -71.59 -32.47 -3.72
C ALA A 363 -70.73 -31.37 -4.36
N PRO A 364 -71.20 -30.10 -4.37
CA PRO A 364 -70.89 -29.13 -5.41
C PRO A 364 -69.48 -28.57 -5.32
N VAL A 365 -68.86 -28.41 -6.50
CA VAL A 365 -67.62 -27.68 -6.70
C VAL A 365 -67.87 -26.20 -6.38
N ILE A 366 -67.34 -25.73 -5.25
CA ILE A 366 -67.18 -24.30 -5.01
C ILE A 366 -65.90 -23.87 -5.73
N VAL A 367 -66.07 -23.37 -6.96
CA VAL A 367 -65.01 -22.65 -7.67
C VAL A 367 -64.86 -21.28 -7.01
N HIS A 368 -63.89 -21.14 -6.09
CA HIS A 368 -63.40 -19.81 -5.78
C HIS A 368 -62.73 -19.24 -7.04
N LYS A 369 -63.20 -18.04 -7.40
CA LYS A 369 -62.90 -17.34 -8.64
C LYS A 369 -61.39 -17.27 -8.93
N LEU A 370 -61.09 -17.57 -10.19
CA LEU A 370 -59.89 -17.27 -10.97
C LEU A 370 -58.86 -16.35 -10.30
N PHE A 371 -57.66 -16.90 -10.08
CA PHE A 371 -56.43 -16.12 -10.04
C PHE A 371 -56.33 -15.28 -11.33
N ARG A 372 -56.32 -13.95 -11.18
CA ARG A 372 -55.83 -13.04 -12.22
C ARG A 372 -54.32 -13.24 -12.32
N SER A 373 -53.81 -13.24 -13.54
CA SER A 373 -52.37 -13.37 -13.78
C SER A 373 -51.65 -12.11 -13.32
N PHE A 374 -50.41 -12.29 -12.85
CA PHE A 374 -49.46 -11.25 -12.41
C PHE A 374 -49.28 -10.09 -13.42
N ALA A 375 -49.65 -10.29 -14.69
CA ALA A 375 -49.55 -9.26 -15.72
C ALA A 375 -50.60 -8.14 -15.58
N ASP A 376 -51.71 -8.34 -14.86
CA ASP A 376 -52.77 -7.32 -14.69
C ASP A 376 -52.49 -6.34 -13.53
N GLU A 377 -51.44 -6.56 -12.72
CA GLU A 377 -51.09 -5.68 -11.58
C GLU A 377 -50.00 -4.64 -11.89
N LEU A 378 -49.50 -4.56 -13.14
CA LEU A 378 -48.41 -3.65 -13.49
C LEU A 378 -48.82 -2.26 -14.01
N ASP A 379 -50.11 -2.00 -14.25
CA ASP A 379 -50.59 -0.72 -14.78
C ASP A 379 -51.31 0.19 -13.75
N GLY A 380 -51.04 -0.02 -12.46
CA GLY A 380 -51.62 0.75 -11.36
C GLY A 380 -50.79 1.95 -10.89
N HIS A 381 -51.13 3.14 -11.37
CA HIS A 381 -50.95 4.47 -10.75
C HIS A 381 -49.53 4.91 -10.32
N ILE A 382 -48.90 5.73 -11.17
CA ILE A 382 -47.80 6.63 -10.76
C ILE A 382 -48.42 7.80 -9.97
N ASP A 383 -48.15 7.87 -8.68
CA ASP A 383 -48.57 8.99 -7.82
C ASP A 383 -47.60 10.17 -8.07
N ASP A 384 -48.07 11.20 -8.78
CA ASP A 384 -47.34 12.44 -9.12
C ASP A 384 -47.12 13.33 -7.87
N LYS A 385 -46.31 12.86 -6.93
CA LYS A 385 -45.80 13.69 -5.83
C LYS A 385 -44.33 14.03 -6.07
N PRO A 386 -43.95 15.32 -6.15
CA PRO A 386 -42.56 15.69 -6.27
C PRO A 386 -41.79 15.23 -5.02
N ILE A 387 -40.76 14.44 -5.25
CA ILE A 387 -39.79 14.03 -4.24
C ILE A 387 -39.12 15.29 -3.70
N PRO A 388 -39.09 15.53 -2.37
CA PRO A 388 -38.39 16.68 -1.82
C PRO A 388 -36.89 16.53 -2.07
N VAL A 389 -36.35 17.45 -2.86
CA VAL A 389 -34.91 17.61 -3.09
C VAL A 389 -34.25 17.90 -1.75
N LEU A 390 -33.45 16.96 -1.27
CA LEU A 390 -32.53 17.17 -0.15
C LEU A 390 -31.59 18.32 -0.50
N GLN A 391 -31.81 19.46 0.17
CA GLN A 391 -30.94 20.62 0.12
C GLN A 391 -29.53 20.20 0.54
N ALA A 392 -28.59 20.29 -0.40
CA ALA A 392 -27.18 20.13 -0.11
C ALA A 392 -26.73 21.31 0.76
N HIS A 393 -26.54 21.06 2.05
CA HIS A 393 -25.74 21.95 2.89
C HIS A 393 -24.29 21.89 2.39
N THR A 394 -23.89 22.90 1.62
CA THR A 394 -22.49 23.24 1.40
C THR A 394 -21.91 23.71 2.74
N VAL A 395 -21.32 22.78 3.49
CA VAL A 395 -20.40 23.12 4.58
C VAL A 395 -19.05 23.41 3.92
N THR A 396 -18.70 24.69 3.83
CA THR A 396 -17.35 25.13 3.51
C THR A 396 -16.42 24.73 4.66
N TYR A 397 -15.63 23.68 4.46
CA TYR A 397 -14.48 23.42 5.32
C TYR A 397 -13.33 24.31 4.83
N GLU A 398 -12.97 25.31 5.64
CA GLU A 398 -11.64 25.92 5.59
C GLU A 398 -10.62 24.82 5.90
N ALA A 399 -9.97 24.34 4.85
CA ALA A 399 -8.86 23.41 4.97
C ALA A 399 -7.58 24.22 5.27
N ASP A 400 -7.14 24.17 6.52
CA ASP A 400 -5.80 24.60 6.89
C ASP A 400 -4.72 23.80 6.12
N PRO A 401 -3.59 24.43 5.76
CA PRO A 401 -2.60 23.83 4.88
C PRO A 401 -1.93 22.59 5.49
N LEU A 402 -1.77 21.56 4.65
CA LEU A 402 -1.11 20.29 4.97
C LEU A 402 0.32 20.49 5.54
N PRO A 403 0.76 19.64 6.48
CA PRO A 403 2.04 19.78 7.19
C PRO A 403 3.21 19.24 6.35
N TRP A 404 3.50 19.91 5.25
CA TRP A 404 4.80 19.82 4.59
C TRP A 404 5.31 21.24 4.33
N GLY A 405 5.53 21.95 5.44
CA GLY A 405 6.50 23.04 5.55
C GLY A 405 7.86 22.47 5.92
#